data_AF-A0A2H0S0Q9-F1
#
_entry.id   AF-A0A2H0S0Q9-F1
#
_cell.length_a   1.000
_cell.length_b   1.000
_cell.length_c   1.000
_cell.angle_alpha   90.00
_cell.angle_beta   90.00
_cell.angle_gamma   90.00
#
_symmetry.space_group_name_H-M   'P 1'
#
loop_
_entity.id
_entity.type
_entity.pdbx_description
1 polymer ?
#
loop_
_entity_poly.entity_id
_entity_poly.type
_entity_poly.pdbx_seq_one_letter_code
_entity_poly.pdbx_strand_id
1 'polypeptide(L)'
;MRIVAFTALFLCAQSMAVAQEHPQRKPLQSIDEALSCEFGAQGFLHGSIPCMEEYVWTYGKSVLGENFSLRPENDDVRKALKDSSWHQQATLWGRVVENKATPQRHIMVTKIQLGKPWQPKVDFEFTKAKRMPYLSDQLDKKVQLNCLVHGIAHGGRVLVIEYGGWPIPVAIDKDQVHLTKDLWSNDVIMLSAERRAGHGKGPVHLSLQKLEKESPIKMLSSMKEANGKKIGVQGMLTWYPKSPFTDEAWAVSEMRNGVQRTFFLIPAKGADAKALDEKLRQAWKKHKKGFIAYAGRFAHPAITVTVSGTVRSTQYQGNPALLVDPKDVVILK
;
A
#
# COMPACT_ATOMS: atom_id res chain seq x y z
N MET A 1 7.68 20.43 27.44
CA MET A 1 7.56 19.03 26.96
C MET A 1 7.33 19.07 25.45
N ARG A 2 8.23 18.52 24.61
CA ARG A 2 8.10 18.60 23.14
C ARG A 2 7.32 17.39 22.60
N ILE A 3 6.14 17.63 22.03
CA ILE A 3 5.33 16.61 21.35
C ILE A 3 5.87 16.47 19.92
N VAL A 4 6.35 15.28 19.55
CA VAL A 4 6.87 14.96 18.21
C VAL A 4 5.97 13.92 17.55
N ALA A 5 5.75 14.05 16.24
CA ALA A 5 4.59 13.50 15.55
C ALA A 5 4.92 12.54 14.39
N PHE A 6 3.96 11.65 14.13
CA PHE A 6 4.05 10.44 13.31
C PHE A 6 3.63 10.66 11.84
N THR A 7 3.82 9.65 10.99
CA THR A 7 3.48 9.55 9.54
C THR A 7 3.40 8.03 9.21
N ALA A 8 3.17 7.57 7.97
CA ALA A 8 1.88 7.46 7.30
C ALA A 8 1.88 6.24 6.34
N LEU A 9 0.71 5.80 5.85
CA LEU A 9 0.50 4.69 4.90
C LEU A 9 -0.50 5.17 3.84
N PHE A 10 -0.15 5.20 2.55
CA PHE A 10 -0.96 5.89 1.53
C PHE A 10 -1.03 5.23 0.15
N LEU A 11 -2.23 5.31 -0.42
CA LEU A 11 -2.62 5.24 -1.84
C LEU A 11 -2.50 3.89 -2.54
N CYS A 12 -3.66 3.25 -2.74
CA CYS A 12 -3.84 2.21 -3.75
C CYS A 12 -5.16 2.37 -4.52
N ALA A 13 -5.17 1.91 -5.78
CA ALA A 13 -6.31 1.81 -6.69
C ALA A 13 -6.94 3.10 -7.28
N GLN A 14 -6.24 3.79 -8.19
CA GLN A 14 -6.93 4.42 -9.32
C GLN A 14 -7.29 3.35 -10.35
N SER A 15 -8.55 2.91 -10.37
CA SER A 15 -9.19 2.33 -11.54
C SER A 15 -10.32 3.27 -11.99
N MET A 16 -10.20 3.81 -13.21
CA MET A 16 -11.29 4.56 -13.82
C MET A 16 -12.40 3.59 -14.23
N ALA A 17 -13.36 3.38 -13.33
CA ALA A 17 -14.72 3.04 -13.71
C ALA A 17 -15.48 4.35 -14.01
N VAL A 18 -16.34 4.33 -15.02
CA VAL A 18 -17.09 5.51 -15.49
C VAL A 18 -17.90 6.13 -14.36
N ALA A 19 -17.76 7.44 -14.17
CA ALA A 19 -18.60 8.18 -13.24
C ALA A 19 -20.04 8.24 -13.77
N GLN A 20 -20.90 7.32 -13.32
CA GLN A 20 -22.34 7.51 -13.37
C GLN A 20 -22.78 8.27 -12.12
N GLU A 21 -23.38 9.45 -12.34
CA GLU A 21 -23.95 10.27 -11.29
C GLU A 21 -25.15 9.55 -10.66
N HIS A 22 -24.99 9.07 -9.42
CA HIS A 22 -26.13 8.61 -8.63
C HIS A 22 -26.78 9.82 -7.92
N PRO A 23 -28.11 9.99 -8.04
CA PRO A 23 -28.80 11.18 -7.55
C PRO A 23 -28.84 11.25 -6.02
N GLN A 24 -28.79 12.49 -5.51
CA GLN A 24 -29.11 12.90 -4.13
C GLN A 24 -28.45 12.08 -3.00
N ARG A 25 -27.16 12.34 -2.75
CA ARG A 25 -26.56 12.06 -1.44
C ARG A 25 -26.83 13.24 -0.50
N LYS A 26 -27.31 12.98 0.73
CA LYS A 26 -27.18 13.95 1.83
C LYS A 26 -25.71 14.36 1.94
N PRO A 27 -25.38 15.64 2.24
CA PRO A 27 -24.00 16.03 2.50
C PRO A 27 -23.43 15.12 3.59
N LEU A 28 -22.22 14.60 3.36
CA LEU A 28 -21.49 13.88 4.40
C LEU A 28 -21.28 14.85 5.56
N GLN A 29 -21.64 14.44 6.78
CA GLN A 29 -21.16 15.13 7.98
C GLN A 29 -19.64 15.26 7.86
N SER A 30 -19.09 16.38 8.33
CA SER A 30 -17.64 16.51 8.42
C SER A 30 -17.09 15.38 9.29
N ILE A 31 -15.86 14.94 9.00
CA ILE A 31 -15.25 13.85 9.75
C ILE A 31 -15.13 14.19 11.26
N ASP A 32 -14.98 15.47 11.61
CA ASP A 32 -14.94 15.93 12.99
C ASP A 32 -16.31 15.83 13.69
N GLU A 33 -17.42 16.16 13.01
CA GLU A 33 -18.78 15.88 13.50
C GLU A 33 -19.04 14.37 13.63
N ALA A 34 -18.59 13.58 12.64
CA ALA A 34 -18.77 12.13 12.65
C ALA A 34 -17.97 11.44 13.77
N LEU A 35 -16.76 11.91 14.09
CA LEU A 35 -15.92 11.36 15.17
C LEU A 35 -16.39 11.75 16.57
N SER A 36 -17.13 12.86 16.70
CA SER A 36 -17.63 13.39 17.97
C SER A 36 -19.08 13.00 18.28
N CYS A 37 -19.84 12.51 17.30
CA CYS A 37 -21.21 12.06 17.52
C CYS A 37 -21.31 10.71 18.26
N GLU A 38 -22.46 10.43 18.86
CA GLU A 38 -22.74 9.20 19.62
C GLU A 38 -22.46 7.92 18.81
N PHE A 39 -22.77 7.93 17.51
CA PHE A 39 -22.64 6.77 16.62
C PHE A 39 -21.22 6.55 16.06
N GLY A 40 -20.35 7.55 16.12
CA GLY A 40 -18.99 7.51 15.60
C GLY A 40 -18.88 7.50 14.07
N ALA A 41 -17.66 7.72 13.58
CA ALA A 41 -17.38 7.75 12.15
C ALA A 41 -17.15 6.33 11.62
N GLN A 42 -17.86 5.95 10.57
CA GLN A 42 -17.72 4.63 9.93
C GLN A 42 -16.71 4.65 8.77
N GLY A 43 -15.87 3.62 8.73
CA GLY A 43 -14.85 3.44 7.70
C GLY A 43 -14.16 2.08 7.83
N PHE A 44 -12.96 1.95 7.27
CA PHE A 44 -12.28 0.67 7.12
C PHE A 44 -10.77 0.77 7.35
N LEU A 45 -10.17 -0.27 7.92
CA LEU A 45 -8.72 -0.34 8.12
C LEU A 45 -8.00 -0.71 6.82
N HIS A 46 -7.52 0.31 6.12
CA HIS A 46 -6.73 0.19 4.89
C HIS A 46 -5.27 -0.23 5.16
N GLY A 47 -4.74 0.11 6.34
CA GLY A 47 -3.44 -0.34 6.81
C GLY A 47 -3.52 -0.83 8.26
N SER A 48 -2.97 -2.00 8.54
CA SER A 48 -2.78 -2.48 9.92
C SER A 48 -1.46 -3.23 10.02
N ILE A 49 -0.55 -2.68 10.83
CA ILE A 49 0.74 -3.27 11.16
C ILE A 49 0.89 -3.25 12.70
N PRO A 50 0.32 -4.25 13.39
CA PRO A 50 0.29 -4.30 14.86
C PRO A 50 1.66 -4.20 15.54
N CYS A 51 2.68 -4.82 14.95
CA CYS A 51 4.04 -4.86 15.50
C CYS A 51 4.83 -3.55 15.37
N MET A 52 4.41 -2.63 14.48
CA MET A 52 4.94 -1.26 14.41
C MET A 52 3.95 -0.25 15.01
N GLU A 53 2.78 -0.70 15.49
CA GLU A 53 1.66 0.15 15.91
C GLU A 53 1.20 1.17 14.84
N GLU A 54 1.36 0.82 13.56
CA GLU A 54 0.93 1.66 12.43
C GLU A 54 -0.43 1.20 11.91
N TYR A 55 -1.41 2.12 11.94
CA TYR A 55 -2.77 1.85 11.48
C TYR A 55 -3.27 3.02 10.64
N VAL A 56 -3.85 2.71 9.49
CA VAL A 56 -4.52 3.68 8.62
C VAL A 56 -5.94 3.24 8.36
N TRP A 57 -6.84 4.20 8.53
CA TRP A 57 -8.28 4.04 8.37
C TRP A 57 -8.79 4.99 7.31
N THR A 58 -9.63 4.48 6.41
CA THR A 58 -10.28 5.24 5.35
C THR A 58 -11.69 5.61 5.76
N TYR A 59 -12.02 6.90 5.78
CA TYR A 59 -13.38 7.37 6.02
C TYR A 59 -14.27 7.17 4.79
N GLY A 60 -15.48 6.68 4.99
CA GLY A 60 -16.47 6.48 3.92
C GLY A 60 -16.53 5.03 3.41
N LYS A 61 -17.17 4.83 2.26
CA LYS A 61 -17.59 3.50 1.75
C LYS A 61 -16.62 2.84 0.75
N SER A 62 -15.43 3.39 0.55
CA SER A 62 -14.45 2.93 -0.44
C SER A 62 -13.02 3.21 0.02
N VAL A 63 -12.06 2.43 -0.45
CA VAL A 63 -10.61 2.69 -0.28
C VAL A 63 -10.14 4.01 -0.90
N LEU A 64 -10.97 4.62 -1.75
CA LEU A 64 -10.77 5.97 -2.30
C LEU A 64 -11.24 7.10 -1.37
N GLY A 65 -11.70 6.80 -0.16
CA GLY A 65 -12.05 7.80 0.84
C GLY A 65 -10.83 8.51 1.45
N GLU A 66 -11.08 9.42 2.40
CA GLU A 66 -9.99 10.13 3.07
C GLU A 66 -9.27 9.21 4.07
N ASN A 67 -7.94 9.17 4.00
CA ASN A 67 -7.11 8.27 4.80
C ASN A 67 -6.48 8.98 6.01
N PHE A 68 -6.65 8.38 7.18
CA PHE A 68 -6.19 8.90 8.47
C PHE A 68 -5.24 7.92 9.14
N SER A 69 -4.09 8.41 9.61
CA SER A 69 -3.23 7.65 10.53
C SER A 69 -3.84 7.70 11.94
N LEU A 70 -4.06 6.53 12.54
CA LEU A 70 -4.68 6.44 13.86
C LEU A 70 -3.63 6.54 14.97
N ARG A 71 -4.00 7.19 16.08
CA ARG A 71 -3.25 7.13 17.34
C ARG A 71 -4.19 6.67 18.45
N PRO A 72 -3.90 5.57 19.16
CA PRO A 72 -4.70 5.16 20.30
C PRO A 72 -4.49 6.13 21.47
N GLU A 73 -5.58 6.66 22.02
CA GLU A 73 -5.52 7.55 23.21
C GLU A 73 -5.48 6.75 24.53
N ASN A 74 -5.79 5.44 24.49
CA ASN A 74 -5.77 4.51 25.62
C ASN A 74 -5.39 3.08 25.18
N ASP A 75 -5.17 2.20 26.17
CA ASP A 75 -4.71 0.83 25.91
C ASP A 75 -5.79 -0.12 25.38
N ASP A 76 -7.08 0.15 25.62
CA ASP A 76 -8.17 -0.63 25.01
C ASP A 76 -8.22 -0.44 23.49
N VAL A 77 -8.12 0.80 23.03
CA VAL A 77 -7.99 1.12 21.60
C VAL A 77 -6.70 0.53 21.02
N ARG A 78 -5.58 0.60 21.75
CA ARG A 78 -4.31 -0.01 21.34
C ARG A 78 -4.44 -1.53 21.17
N LYS A 79 -5.11 -2.21 22.11
CA LYS A 79 -5.34 -3.65 22.07
C LYS A 79 -6.25 -4.04 20.91
N ALA A 80 -7.39 -3.37 20.76
CA ALA A 80 -8.31 -3.59 19.65
C ALA A 80 -7.61 -3.41 18.29
N LEU A 81 -6.81 -2.35 18.11
CA LEU A 81 -6.04 -2.15 16.89
C LEU A 81 -5.00 -3.25 16.64
N LYS A 82 -4.37 -3.82 17.68
CA LYS A 82 -3.42 -4.94 17.51
C LYS A 82 -4.08 -6.22 16.98
N ASP A 83 -5.34 -6.46 17.35
CA ASP A 83 -6.12 -7.62 16.90
C ASP A 83 -6.82 -7.39 15.53
N SER A 84 -6.63 -6.22 14.92
CA SER A 84 -7.32 -5.83 13.69
C SER A 84 -6.73 -6.45 12.41
N SER A 85 -7.58 -6.61 11.38
CA SER A 85 -7.19 -7.07 10.06
C SER A 85 -7.29 -5.97 8.99
N TRP A 86 -6.52 -6.15 7.91
CA TRP A 86 -6.74 -5.40 6.67
C TRP A 86 -8.18 -5.54 6.19
N HIS A 87 -8.73 -4.44 5.64
CA HIS A 87 -10.10 -4.36 5.12
C HIS A 87 -11.22 -4.68 6.14
N GLN A 88 -10.91 -4.68 7.44
CA GLN A 88 -11.92 -4.76 8.50
C GLN A 88 -12.67 -3.43 8.63
N GLN A 89 -13.99 -3.50 8.76
CA GLN A 89 -14.80 -2.34 9.11
C GLN A 89 -14.47 -1.86 10.53
N ALA A 90 -14.39 -0.55 10.72
CA ALA A 90 -14.19 0.05 12.03
C ALA A 90 -15.02 1.33 12.17
N THR A 91 -15.74 1.43 13.27
CA THR A 91 -16.35 2.68 13.74
C THR A 91 -15.41 3.32 14.75
N LEU A 92 -15.07 4.59 14.55
CA LEU A 92 -14.13 5.35 15.38
C LEU A 92 -14.83 6.51 16.08
N TRP A 93 -14.40 6.82 17.30
CA TRP A 93 -14.68 8.07 17.99
C TRP A 93 -13.37 8.74 18.37
N GLY A 94 -13.39 10.07 18.46
CA GLY A 94 -12.22 10.85 18.83
C GLY A 94 -12.22 12.22 18.19
N ARG A 95 -11.04 12.68 17.75
CA ARG A 95 -10.87 13.97 17.07
C ARG A 95 -9.77 13.92 16.03
N VAL A 96 -9.92 14.68 14.95
CA VAL A 96 -8.80 14.92 14.04
C VAL A 96 -7.76 15.75 14.79
N VAL A 97 -6.48 15.40 14.62
CA VAL A 97 -5.35 16.21 15.09
C VAL A 97 -4.44 16.55 13.91
N GLU A 98 -4.24 17.85 13.70
CA GLU A 98 -3.30 18.35 12.73
C GLU A 98 -1.86 18.19 13.21
N ASN A 99 -0.94 18.00 12.27
CA ASN A 99 0.48 17.95 12.55
C ASN A 99 1.18 19.18 11.94
N LYS A 100 1.81 20.02 12.78
CA LYS A 100 2.53 21.22 12.31
C LYS A 100 3.74 20.87 11.43
N ALA A 101 4.31 19.67 11.57
CA ALA A 101 5.46 19.22 10.79
C ALA A 101 5.07 18.62 9.43
N THR A 102 4.06 17.74 9.39
CA THR A 102 3.63 17.03 8.18
C THR A 102 2.16 17.32 7.87
N PRO A 103 1.79 17.51 6.59
CA PRO A 103 0.39 17.78 6.21
C PRO A 103 -0.56 16.59 6.44
N GLN A 104 -0.06 15.44 6.91
CA GLN A 104 -0.86 14.26 7.18
C GLN A 104 -1.75 14.43 8.42
N ARG A 105 -3.06 14.38 8.21
CA ARG A 105 -4.08 14.36 9.27
C ARG A 105 -4.05 13.02 10.03
N HIS A 106 -4.22 13.11 11.34
CA HIS A 106 -4.33 11.94 12.21
C HIS A 106 -5.68 11.96 12.92
N ILE A 107 -6.14 10.80 13.39
CA ILE A 107 -7.24 10.73 14.36
C ILE A 107 -6.64 10.27 15.69
N MET A 108 -6.85 11.08 16.74
CA MET A 108 -6.66 10.61 18.11
C MET A 108 -7.92 9.84 18.50
N VAL A 109 -7.80 8.52 18.62
CA VAL A 109 -8.93 7.60 18.77
C VAL A 109 -9.17 7.33 20.25
N THR A 110 -10.31 7.78 20.76
CA THR A 110 -10.77 7.56 22.14
C THR A 110 -11.45 6.20 22.31
N LYS A 111 -12.17 5.75 21.28
CA LYS A 111 -12.92 4.50 21.24
C LYS A 111 -12.93 3.95 19.81
N ILE A 112 -12.90 2.62 19.70
CA ILE A 112 -13.01 1.89 18.43
C ILE A 112 -13.98 0.72 18.60
N GLN A 113 -14.78 0.48 17.57
CA GLN A 113 -15.57 -0.75 17.44
C GLN A 113 -15.21 -1.41 16.10
N LEU A 114 -14.61 -2.60 16.19
CA LEU A 114 -14.27 -3.39 15.01
C LEU A 114 -15.46 -4.24 14.56
N GLY A 115 -15.71 -4.27 13.25
CA GLY A 115 -16.61 -5.21 12.60
C GLY A 115 -15.95 -6.58 12.41
N LYS A 116 -16.60 -7.46 11.64
CA LYS A 116 -16.03 -8.79 11.33
C LYS A 116 -14.75 -8.64 10.49
N PRO A 117 -13.64 -9.33 10.82
CA PRO A 117 -12.47 -9.39 9.96
C PRO A 117 -12.84 -9.87 8.56
N TRP A 118 -12.30 -9.22 7.52
CA TRP A 118 -12.43 -9.77 6.17
C TRP A 118 -11.49 -10.96 6.02
N GLN A 119 -12.04 -12.09 5.61
CA GLN A 119 -11.30 -13.30 5.28
C GLN A 119 -11.69 -13.74 3.86
N PRO A 120 -10.74 -13.85 2.92
CA PRO A 120 -11.05 -14.36 1.59
C PRO A 120 -11.42 -15.84 1.68
N LYS A 121 -12.49 -16.23 0.98
CA LYS A 121 -12.86 -17.65 0.84
C LYS A 121 -11.93 -18.28 -0.19
N VAL A 122 -11.12 -19.25 0.24
CA VAL A 122 -10.13 -19.94 -0.61
C VAL A 122 -10.23 -21.45 -0.41
N ASP A 123 -9.90 -22.22 -1.46
CA ASP A 123 -10.00 -23.68 -1.53
C ASP A 123 -8.62 -24.38 -1.60
N PHE A 124 -7.60 -23.72 -1.04
CA PHE A 124 -6.20 -24.12 -1.04
C PHE A 124 -5.49 -23.78 0.28
N GLU A 125 -4.46 -24.56 0.61
CA GLU A 125 -3.60 -24.34 1.78
C GLU A 125 -2.56 -23.25 1.49
N PHE A 126 -2.40 -22.31 2.42
CA PHE A 126 -1.40 -21.25 2.34
C PHE A 126 -0.67 -21.05 3.67
N THR A 127 0.55 -20.50 3.57
CA THR A 127 1.29 -19.96 4.72
C THR A 127 1.25 -18.44 4.68
N LYS A 128 1.33 -17.78 5.84
CA LYS A 128 1.52 -16.31 5.87
C LYS A 128 2.94 -15.98 5.48
N ALA A 129 3.13 -14.99 4.61
CA ALA A 129 4.43 -14.49 4.23
C ALA A 129 5.23 -14.10 5.48
N LYS A 130 6.42 -14.68 5.64
CA LYS A 130 7.41 -14.18 6.61
C LYS A 130 7.85 -12.81 6.10
N ARG A 131 7.46 -11.75 6.80
CA ARG A 131 8.03 -10.42 6.58
C ARG A 131 9.50 -10.44 7.05
N MET A 132 10.34 -9.62 6.43
CA MET A 132 11.75 -9.55 6.83
C MET A 132 11.89 -9.13 8.30
N PRO A 133 12.98 -9.53 9.00
CA PRO A 133 13.29 -9.06 10.34
C PRO A 133 13.16 -7.54 10.46
N TYR A 134 12.75 -7.07 11.64
CA TYR A 134 12.46 -5.65 11.85
C TYR A 134 13.66 -4.79 11.49
N LEU A 135 13.42 -3.66 10.82
CA LEU A 135 14.50 -2.87 10.22
C LEU A 135 15.43 -2.23 11.27
N SER A 136 15.07 -2.23 12.56
CA SER A 136 15.87 -1.68 13.67
C SER A 136 17.35 -2.04 13.59
N ASP A 137 17.65 -3.33 13.44
CA ASP A 137 19.00 -3.85 13.59
C ASP A 137 19.88 -3.52 12.38
N GLN A 138 19.25 -3.14 11.26
CA GLN A 138 19.91 -2.65 10.06
C GLN A 138 20.02 -1.12 10.04
N LEU A 139 19.10 -0.39 10.68
CA LEU A 139 19.03 1.08 10.68
C LEU A 139 20.06 1.80 11.54
N ASP A 140 20.61 1.14 12.56
CA ASP A 140 21.60 1.74 13.45
C ASP A 140 22.98 1.94 12.75
N LYS A 141 23.12 1.51 11.49
CA LYS A 141 24.22 1.81 10.57
C LYS A 141 23.64 2.60 9.40
N LYS A 142 24.32 3.64 8.90
CA LYS A 142 23.85 4.46 7.76
C LYS A 142 23.38 3.58 6.59
N VAL A 143 22.08 3.55 6.28
CA VAL A 143 21.54 2.58 5.32
C VAL A 143 21.33 3.19 3.95
N GLN A 144 21.83 2.49 2.93
CA GLN A 144 21.33 2.56 1.56
C GLN A 144 20.33 1.43 1.36
N LEU A 145 19.05 1.78 1.18
CA LEU A 145 17.94 0.84 1.00
C LEU A 145 17.53 0.81 -0.47
N ASN A 146 17.60 -0.34 -1.13
CA ASN A 146 16.81 -0.55 -2.35
C ASN A 146 15.36 -0.78 -1.92
N CYS A 147 14.45 0.12 -2.31
CA CYS A 147 13.05 0.07 -1.92
C CYS A 147 12.12 0.50 -3.06
N LEU A 148 10.85 0.12 -2.93
CA LEU A 148 9.77 0.59 -3.80
C LEU A 148 9.22 1.90 -3.23
N VAL A 149 8.85 2.87 -4.06
CA VAL A 149 8.02 3.98 -3.62
C VAL A 149 6.58 3.46 -3.50
N HIS A 150 6.07 3.34 -2.28
CA HIS A 150 4.72 2.88 -2.02
C HIS A 150 3.71 4.01 -2.32
N GLY A 151 3.93 5.19 -1.72
CA GLY A 151 3.05 6.34 -1.87
C GLY A 151 3.76 7.67 -1.66
N ILE A 152 3.24 8.71 -2.32
CA ILE A 152 3.69 10.10 -2.19
C ILE A 152 2.44 10.95 -2.01
N ALA A 153 2.47 11.91 -1.09
CA ALA A 153 1.35 12.82 -0.87
C ALA A 153 1.81 14.27 -0.64
N HIS A 154 0.85 15.19 -0.76
CA HIS A 154 1.03 16.63 -0.49
C HIS A 154 2.24 17.24 -1.21
N GLY A 155 2.38 16.97 -2.51
CA GLY A 155 3.42 17.54 -3.36
C GLY A 155 4.85 17.08 -3.03
N GLY A 156 5.02 15.88 -2.45
CA GLY A 156 6.33 15.33 -2.06
C GLY A 156 6.66 15.47 -0.57
N ARG A 157 5.85 16.18 0.22
CA ARG A 157 6.08 16.37 1.68
C ARG A 157 5.84 15.11 2.53
N VAL A 158 5.26 14.07 1.94
CA VAL A 158 5.09 12.75 2.55
C VAL A 158 5.58 11.72 1.54
N LEU A 159 6.54 10.89 1.95
CA LEU A 159 7.02 9.72 1.20
C LEU A 159 6.81 8.48 2.06
N VAL A 160 6.26 7.43 1.47
CA VAL A 160 6.18 6.09 2.03
C VAL A 160 6.91 5.16 1.07
N ILE A 161 7.90 4.43 1.57
CA ILE A 161 8.59 3.38 0.79
C ILE A 161 8.09 2.00 1.21
N GLU A 162 8.27 0.98 0.38
CA GLU A 162 8.11 -0.42 0.79
C GLU A 162 9.48 -1.12 0.78
N TYR A 163 9.83 -1.74 1.91
CA TYR A 163 11.06 -2.50 2.10
C TYR A 163 10.76 -3.80 2.85
N GLY A 164 11.17 -4.95 2.31
CA GLY A 164 10.96 -6.26 2.96
C GLY A 164 9.50 -6.65 3.21
N GLY A 165 8.56 -6.05 2.47
CA GLY A 165 7.10 -6.19 2.66
C GLY A 165 6.51 -5.30 3.78
N TRP A 166 7.27 -4.31 4.24
CA TRP A 166 6.83 -3.27 5.16
C TRP A 166 6.74 -1.93 4.44
N PRO A 167 5.58 -1.23 4.42
CA PRO A 167 5.56 0.19 4.15
C PRO A 167 6.24 0.92 5.31
N ILE A 168 7.11 1.89 5.02
CA ILE A 168 7.90 2.63 5.99
C ILE A 168 7.80 4.13 5.71
N PRO A 169 7.40 4.95 6.70
CA PRO A 169 7.33 6.41 6.55
C PRO A 169 8.72 7.05 6.46
N VAL A 170 8.89 7.93 5.47
CA VAL A 170 10.08 8.80 5.35
C VAL A 170 9.65 10.25 5.51
N ALA A 171 10.17 10.91 6.55
CA ALA A 171 9.97 12.32 6.80
C ALA A 171 10.81 13.17 5.82
N ILE A 172 10.14 14.07 5.10
CA ILE A 172 10.75 14.98 4.12
C ILE A 172 10.68 16.40 4.67
N ASP A 173 11.85 17.01 4.91
CA ASP A 173 11.91 18.40 5.34
C ASP A 173 11.55 19.36 4.18
N LYS A 174 11.16 20.60 4.50
CA LYS A 174 10.63 21.57 3.51
C LYS A 174 11.62 21.89 2.38
N ASP A 175 12.92 21.93 2.70
CA ASP A 175 14.03 22.11 1.77
C ASP A 175 14.23 20.88 0.86
N GLN A 176 13.86 19.68 1.30
CA GLN A 176 14.06 18.42 0.59
C GLN A 176 12.93 18.02 -0.37
N VAL A 177 11.79 18.72 -0.37
CA VAL A 177 10.59 18.36 -1.17
C VAL A 177 10.87 18.23 -2.67
N HIS A 178 11.86 18.97 -3.18
CA HIS A 178 12.28 18.90 -4.58
C HIS A 178 12.82 17.53 -5.00
N LEU A 179 13.28 16.70 -4.05
CA LEU A 179 13.80 15.35 -4.27
C LEU A 179 12.69 14.29 -4.44
N THR A 180 11.47 14.58 -3.97
CA THR A 180 10.37 13.58 -3.88
C THR A 180 9.14 13.93 -4.69
N LYS A 181 8.92 15.21 -5.03
CA LYS A 181 7.73 15.70 -5.75
C LYS A 181 7.48 15.04 -7.11
N ASP A 182 8.54 14.57 -7.78
CA ASP A 182 8.51 14.01 -9.14
C ASP A 182 8.56 12.47 -9.17
N LEU A 183 8.73 11.83 -8.01
CA LEU A 183 8.63 10.37 -7.87
C LEU A 183 7.21 9.91 -8.21
N TRP A 184 7.06 8.64 -8.58
CA TRP A 184 5.80 7.94 -8.81
C TRP A 184 5.69 6.74 -7.88
N SER A 185 4.47 6.40 -7.44
CA SER A 185 4.21 5.09 -6.85
C SER A 185 4.70 3.98 -7.79
N ASN A 186 5.31 2.96 -7.19
CA ASN A 186 6.05 1.87 -7.82
C ASN A 186 7.40 2.22 -8.48
N ASP A 187 7.90 3.45 -8.40
CA ASP A 187 9.33 3.70 -8.69
C ASP A 187 10.21 2.82 -7.78
N VAL A 188 11.30 2.25 -8.32
CA VAL A 188 12.31 1.58 -7.49
C VAL A 188 13.48 2.54 -7.33
N ILE A 189 13.83 2.83 -6.08
CA ILE A 189 14.88 3.78 -5.71
C ILE A 189 15.91 3.13 -4.79
N MET A 190 17.11 3.69 -4.78
CA MET A 190 18.07 3.54 -3.69
C MET A 190 17.94 4.77 -2.79
N LEU A 191 17.63 4.54 -1.52
CA LEU A 191 17.38 5.57 -0.51
C LEU A 191 18.49 5.58 0.55
N SER A 192 19.19 6.69 0.69
CA SER A 192 20.11 6.95 1.81
C SER A 192 19.33 7.55 2.97
N ALA A 193 19.03 6.72 3.98
CA ALA A 193 18.14 7.07 5.08
C ALA A 193 18.80 6.87 6.46
N GLU A 194 18.35 7.64 7.43
CA GLU A 194 18.71 7.49 8.84
C GLU A 194 17.45 7.37 9.71
N ARG A 195 17.58 6.67 10.84
CA ARG A 195 16.50 6.59 11.83
C ARG A 195 16.27 7.96 12.46
N ARG A 196 15.03 8.44 12.45
CA ARG A 196 14.68 9.72 13.04
C ARG A 196 14.83 9.69 14.56
N ALA A 197 15.66 10.58 15.10
CA ALA A 197 15.88 10.71 16.54
C ALA A 197 14.58 11.04 17.31
N GLY A 198 14.49 10.59 18.56
CA GLY A 198 13.33 10.81 19.45
C GLY A 198 12.19 9.80 19.33
N HIS A 199 12.17 8.94 18.30
CA HIS A 199 11.24 7.82 18.20
C HIS A 199 11.77 6.60 18.97
N GLY A 200 11.33 6.46 20.24
CA GLY A 200 11.77 5.41 21.18
C GLY A 200 11.37 3.97 20.79
N LYS A 201 10.42 3.36 21.52
CA LYS A 201 9.87 2.03 21.19
C LYS A 201 8.74 2.05 20.15
N GLY A 202 8.46 3.21 19.54
CA GLY A 202 7.41 3.36 18.53
C GLY A 202 7.83 2.89 17.13
N PRO A 203 6.94 3.02 16.13
CA PRO A 203 7.22 2.69 14.74
C PRO A 203 8.52 3.33 14.23
N VAL A 204 9.28 2.57 13.46
CA VAL A 204 10.46 3.05 12.72
C VAL A 204 10.04 4.18 11.78
N HIS A 205 10.65 5.35 11.98
CA HIS A 205 10.51 6.50 11.10
C HIS A 205 11.89 6.84 10.52
N LEU A 206 11.94 7.10 9.23
CA LEU A 206 13.15 7.48 8.53
C LEU A 206 13.17 8.97 8.22
N SER A 207 14.38 9.53 8.08
CA SER A 207 14.65 10.83 7.47
C SER A 207 15.66 10.65 6.35
N LEU A 208 15.62 11.51 5.33
CA LEU A 208 16.65 11.54 4.29
C LEU A 208 17.98 12.01 4.89
N GLN A 209 19.06 11.26 4.67
CA GLN A 209 20.39 11.70 5.09
C GLN A 209 20.76 13.00 4.37
N LYS A 210 21.36 13.95 5.10
CA LYS A 210 21.98 15.13 4.49
C LYS A 210 23.38 14.75 4.00
N LEU A 211 23.51 14.53 2.69
CA LEU A 211 24.74 14.18 2.01
C LEU A 211 25.32 15.42 1.32
N GLU A 212 26.63 15.64 1.41
CA GLU A 212 27.27 16.85 0.86
C GLU A 212 27.40 16.85 -0.67
N LYS A 213 27.51 15.67 -1.29
CA LYS A 213 27.89 15.51 -2.71
C LYS A 213 26.97 14.61 -3.53
N GLU A 214 26.03 13.93 -2.89
CA GLU A 214 25.15 12.94 -3.53
C GLU A 214 23.69 13.22 -3.20
N SER A 215 22.77 12.84 -4.10
CA SER A 215 21.34 12.83 -3.76
C SER A 215 21.05 11.67 -2.80
N PRO A 216 20.30 11.87 -1.70
CA PRO A 216 19.86 10.77 -0.84
C PRO A 216 18.79 9.88 -1.50
N ILE A 217 18.31 10.25 -2.69
CA ILE A 217 17.42 9.43 -3.52
C ILE A 217 18.06 9.24 -4.90
N LYS A 218 18.30 8.00 -5.29
CA LYS A 218 18.76 7.62 -6.64
C LYS A 218 17.71 6.73 -7.31
N MET A 219 17.22 7.14 -8.47
CA MET A 219 16.29 6.34 -9.27
C MET A 219 17.00 5.10 -9.82
N LEU A 220 16.39 3.91 -9.65
CA LEU A 220 16.87 2.65 -10.23
C LEU A 220 15.93 2.12 -11.34
N SER A 221 14.63 2.41 -11.26
CA SER A 221 13.66 2.12 -12.31
C SER A 221 12.42 2.99 -12.15
N SER A 222 12.19 3.92 -13.09
CA SER A 222 11.05 4.83 -13.05
C SER A 222 9.81 4.25 -13.73
N MET A 223 8.66 4.34 -13.05
CA MET A 223 7.34 4.07 -13.60
C MET A 223 6.81 5.21 -14.47
N LYS A 224 7.23 6.46 -14.23
CA LYS A 224 6.95 7.60 -15.11
C LYS A 224 7.51 7.34 -16.52
N GLU A 225 8.74 6.83 -16.60
CA GLU A 225 9.40 6.48 -17.86
C GLU A 225 8.85 5.21 -18.51
N ALA A 226 8.36 4.25 -17.71
CA ALA A 226 7.78 3.02 -18.23
C ALA A 226 6.34 3.19 -18.73
N ASN A 227 5.59 4.17 -18.20
CA ASN A 227 4.19 4.40 -18.53
C ASN A 227 3.97 4.58 -20.04
N GLY A 228 2.97 3.88 -20.60
CA GLY A 228 2.67 3.87 -22.03
C GLY A 228 3.62 3.03 -22.90
N LYS A 229 4.71 2.47 -22.36
CA LYS A 229 5.63 1.59 -23.11
C LYS A 229 5.24 0.13 -22.97
N LYS A 230 5.46 -0.66 -24.02
CA LYS A 230 5.39 -2.14 -23.95
C LYS A 230 6.65 -2.67 -23.30
N ILE A 231 6.49 -3.50 -22.27
CA ILE A 231 7.61 -4.15 -21.55
C ILE A 231 7.36 -5.66 -21.45
N GLY A 232 8.44 -6.42 -21.20
CA GLY A 232 8.37 -7.80 -20.73
C GLY A 232 8.62 -7.87 -19.23
N VAL A 233 7.80 -8.64 -18.51
CA VAL A 233 7.91 -8.87 -17.06
C VAL A 233 7.83 -10.37 -16.80
N GLN A 234 8.73 -10.90 -15.98
CA GLN A 234 8.68 -12.29 -15.52
C GLN A 234 8.63 -12.33 -13.98
N GLY A 235 7.74 -13.15 -13.43
CA GLY A 235 7.52 -13.19 -11.99
C GLY A 235 6.47 -14.20 -11.55
N MET A 236 6.15 -14.20 -10.25
CA MET A 236 5.14 -15.09 -9.69
C MET A 236 3.72 -14.63 -10.07
N LEU A 237 2.87 -15.56 -10.50
CA LEU A 237 1.43 -15.31 -10.59
C LEU A 237 0.91 -15.00 -9.19
N THR A 238 0.20 -13.87 -9.11
CA THR A 238 -0.35 -13.30 -7.88
C THR A 238 -1.85 -13.09 -8.06
N TRP A 239 -2.63 -13.45 -7.06
CA TRP A 239 -4.09 -13.36 -7.06
C TRP A 239 -4.57 -12.47 -5.92
N TYR A 240 -5.38 -11.48 -6.26
CA TYR A 240 -6.08 -10.61 -5.32
C TYR A 240 -7.55 -11.08 -5.30
N PRO A 241 -8.00 -11.76 -4.23
CA PRO A 241 -9.40 -12.17 -4.11
C PRO A 241 -10.30 -10.94 -3.97
N LYS A 242 -11.57 -11.08 -4.39
CA LYS A 242 -12.58 -10.04 -4.19
C LYS A 242 -12.71 -9.68 -2.71
N SER A 243 -12.60 -8.38 -2.43
CA SER A 243 -12.77 -7.78 -1.10
C SER A 243 -14.03 -6.90 -1.08
N PRO A 244 -14.41 -6.31 0.08
CA PRO A 244 -15.53 -5.37 0.11
C PRO A 244 -15.27 -4.06 -0.66
N PHE A 245 -14.03 -3.78 -1.08
CA PHE A 245 -13.63 -2.52 -1.74
C PHE A 245 -12.98 -2.70 -3.11
N THR A 246 -12.62 -3.93 -3.47
CA THR A 246 -11.89 -4.24 -4.70
C THR A 246 -12.45 -5.52 -5.29
N ASP A 247 -12.67 -5.52 -6.61
CA ASP A 247 -12.96 -6.76 -7.33
C ASP A 247 -11.76 -7.72 -7.34
N GLU A 248 -12.00 -8.94 -7.80
CA GLU A 248 -10.97 -9.94 -8.02
C GLU A 248 -10.00 -9.45 -9.12
N ALA A 249 -8.69 -9.64 -8.93
CA ALA A 249 -7.68 -9.26 -9.90
C ALA A 249 -6.50 -10.24 -9.94
N TRP A 250 -5.93 -10.41 -11.12
CA TRP A 250 -4.67 -11.12 -11.33
C TRP A 250 -3.52 -10.14 -11.46
N ALA A 251 -2.32 -10.56 -11.07
CA ALA A 251 -1.10 -9.77 -11.17
C ALA A 251 0.13 -10.65 -11.41
N VAL A 252 1.20 -10.06 -11.93
CA VAL A 252 2.56 -10.63 -11.91
C VAL A 252 3.42 -9.87 -10.90
N SER A 253 4.10 -10.61 -10.02
CA SER A 253 5.08 -10.06 -9.08
C SER A 253 6.50 -10.33 -9.56
N GLU A 254 7.16 -9.30 -10.12
CA GLU A 254 8.59 -9.37 -10.46
C GLU A 254 9.49 -9.09 -9.25
N MET A 255 10.68 -9.68 -9.25
CA MET A 255 11.76 -9.32 -8.32
C MET A 255 12.85 -8.60 -9.11
N ARG A 256 13.07 -7.31 -8.84
CA ARG A 256 14.03 -6.47 -9.57
C ARG A 256 14.88 -5.67 -8.61
N ASN A 257 16.21 -5.78 -8.72
CA ASN A 257 17.18 -5.12 -7.83
C ASN A 257 16.98 -5.45 -6.33
N GLY A 258 16.42 -6.63 -6.01
CA GLY A 258 16.06 -7.03 -4.65
C GLY A 258 14.73 -6.48 -4.14
N VAL A 259 13.96 -5.77 -4.98
CA VAL A 259 12.65 -5.20 -4.65
C VAL A 259 11.56 -5.94 -5.43
N GLN A 260 10.50 -6.37 -4.73
CA GLN A 260 9.33 -6.94 -5.38
C GLN A 260 8.43 -5.81 -5.91
N ARG A 261 8.16 -5.80 -7.22
CA ARG A 261 7.18 -4.89 -7.86
C ARG A 261 6.03 -5.74 -8.41
N THR A 262 4.81 -5.21 -8.38
CA THR A 262 3.63 -5.97 -8.81
C THR A 262 2.84 -5.19 -9.87
N PHE A 263 2.49 -5.89 -10.95
CA PHE A 263 1.68 -5.34 -12.04
C PHE A 263 0.36 -6.10 -12.14
N PHE A 264 -0.77 -5.40 -12.05
CA PHE A 264 -2.07 -5.99 -12.36
C PHE A 264 -2.15 -6.37 -13.85
N LEU A 265 -2.70 -7.54 -14.15
CA LEU A 265 -2.92 -8.01 -15.51
C LEU A 265 -4.32 -7.58 -15.95
N ILE A 266 -4.39 -6.62 -16.87
CA ILE A 266 -5.65 -6.08 -17.38
C ILE A 266 -5.72 -6.36 -18.89
N PRO A 267 -6.85 -6.86 -19.41
CA PRO A 267 -7.02 -7.04 -20.85
C PRO A 267 -6.75 -5.75 -21.63
N ALA A 268 -5.96 -5.84 -22.70
CA ALA A 268 -5.79 -4.75 -23.65
C ALA A 268 -7.11 -4.42 -24.37
N LYS A 269 -7.20 -3.25 -25.02
CA LYS A 269 -8.40 -2.86 -25.77
C LYS A 269 -8.64 -3.85 -26.92
N GLY A 270 -9.75 -4.59 -26.85
CA GLY A 270 -10.10 -5.64 -27.83
C GLY A 270 -9.61 -7.05 -27.47
N ALA A 271 -8.85 -7.20 -26.39
CA ALA A 271 -8.42 -8.50 -25.88
C ALA A 271 -9.57 -9.25 -25.18
N ASP A 272 -9.58 -10.58 -25.29
CA ASP A 272 -10.56 -11.41 -24.58
C ASP A 272 -10.23 -11.52 -23.08
N ALA A 273 -11.03 -10.82 -22.28
CA ALA A 273 -10.94 -10.84 -20.82
C ALA A 273 -11.22 -12.20 -20.19
N LYS A 274 -12.12 -13.01 -20.77
CA LYS A 274 -12.47 -14.35 -20.27
C LYS A 274 -11.34 -15.33 -20.55
N ALA A 275 -10.76 -15.28 -21.75
CA ALA A 275 -9.61 -16.10 -22.09
C ALA A 275 -8.38 -15.77 -21.22
N LEU A 276 -8.19 -14.50 -20.82
CA LEU A 276 -7.15 -14.12 -19.87
C LEU A 276 -7.41 -14.72 -18.48
N ASP A 277 -8.61 -14.50 -17.92
CA ASP A 277 -8.97 -15.02 -16.58
C ASP A 277 -8.86 -16.54 -16.52
N GLU A 278 -9.47 -17.26 -17.47
CA GLU A 278 -9.48 -18.72 -17.47
C GLU A 278 -8.07 -19.30 -17.60
N LYS A 279 -7.20 -18.71 -18.43
CA LYS A 279 -5.80 -19.14 -18.56
C LYS A 279 -5.02 -19.01 -17.25
N LEU A 280 -5.19 -17.91 -16.53
CA LEU A 280 -4.54 -17.65 -15.24
C LEU A 280 -5.14 -18.54 -14.13
N ARG A 281 -6.46 -18.68 -14.12
CA ARG A 281 -7.21 -19.49 -13.16
C ARG A 281 -6.95 -20.99 -13.33
N GLN A 282 -6.76 -21.48 -14.55
CA GLN A 282 -6.30 -22.85 -14.83
C GLN A 282 -4.89 -23.12 -14.33
N ALA A 283 -3.96 -22.16 -14.47
CA ALA A 283 -2.63 -22.28 -13.88
C ALA A 283 -2.71 -22.35 -12.35
N TRP A 284 -3.51 -21.49 -11.73
CA TRP A 284 -3.74 -21.45 -10.29
C TRP A 284 -4.31 -22.76 -9.73
N LYS A 285 -5.38 -23.28 -10.34
CA LYS A 285 -6.11 -24.49 -9.91
C LYS A 285 -5.28 -25.78 -9.91
N LYS A 286 -4.14 -25.81 -10.60
CA LYS A 286 -3.22 -26.98 -10.61
C LYS A 286 -2.53 -27.22 -9.26
N HIS A 287 -2.54 -26.22 -8.37
CA HIS A 287 -1.91 -26.29 -7.06
C HIS A 287 -2.94 -26.20 -5.94
N LYS A 288 -2.73 -26.95 -4.86
CA LYS A 288 -3.60 -26.96 -3.66
C LYS A 288 -2.87 -26.65 -2.36
N LYS A 289 -1.54 -26.57 -2.39
CA LYS A 289 -0.63 -26.30 -1.28
C LYS A 289 0.52 -25.44 -1.80
N GLY A 290 1.29 -24.81 -0.92
CA GLY A 290 2.47 -24.02 -1.30
C GLY A 290 2.18 -22.55 -1.61
N PHE A 291 0.93 -22.09 -1.44
CA PHE A 291 0.59 -20.69 -1.57
C PHE A 291 1.14 -19.85 -0.41
N ILE A 292 1.49 -18.61 -0.71
CA ILE A 292 1.95 -17.62 0.26
C ILE A 292 0.95 -16.47 0.29
N ALA A 293 0.38 -16.21 1.46
CA ALA A 293 -0.52 -15.08 1.72
C ALA A 293 0.27 -13.85 2.18
N TYR A 294 0.13 -12.76 1.43
CA TYR A 294 0.61 -11.43 1.78
C TYR A 294 -0.57 -10.57 2.25
N ALA A 295 -0.35 -9.27 2.49
CA ALA A 295 -1.44 -8.34 2.75
C ALA A 295 -2.38 -8.27 1.53
N GLY A 296 -3.57 -8.86 1.64
CA GLY A 296 -4.63 -8.75 0.65
C GLY A 296 -4.51 -9.60 -0.62
N ARG A 297 -3.48 -10.46 -0.73
CA ARG A 297 -3.20 -11.23 -1.94
C ARG A 297 -2.51 -12.56 -1.63
N PHE A 298 -2.57 -13.48 -2.58
CA PHE A 298 -1.84 -14.74 -2.57
C PHE A 298 -0.87 -14.80 -3.76
N ALA A 299 0.24 -15.51 -3.62
CA ALA A 299 1.09 -15.91 -4.74
C ALA A 299 1.51 -17.38 -4.58
N HIS A 300 1.92 -18.02 -5.67
CA HIS A 300 2.46 -19.38 -5.65
C HIS A 300 3.87 -19.40 -6.28
N PRO A 301 4.94 -19.72 -5.53
CA PRO A 301 6.31 -19.64 -6.04
C PRO A 301 6.57 -20.49 -7.29
N ALA A 302 5.89 -21.63 -7.44
CA ALA A 302 6.05 -22.48 -8.62
C ALA A 302 5.25 -22.00 -9.85
N ILE A 303 4.30 -21.07 -9.72
CA ILE A 303 3.56 -20.55 -10.87
C ILE A 303 4.26 -19.29 -11.37
N THR A 304 5.31 -19.47 -12.17
CA THR A 304 6.00 -18.35 -12.82
C THR A 304 5.32 -18.02 -14.14
N VAL A 305 5.12 -16.73 -14.41
CA VAL A 305 4.55 -16.22 -15.65
C VAL A 305 5.49 -15.20 -16.29
N THR A 306 5.59 -15.26 -17.61
CA THR A 306 6.20 -14.22 -18.44
C THR A 306 5.09 -13.48 -19.16
N VAL A 307 5.10 -12.16 -19.09
CA VAL A 307 4.02 -11.29 -19.58
C VAL A 307 4.63 -10.18 -20.43
N SER A 308 4.13 -10.01 -21.65
CA SER A 308 4.40 -8.80 -22.44
C SER A 308 3.15 -7.91 -22.49
N GLY A 309 3.30 -6.61 -22.22
CA GLY A 309 2.16 -5.70 -22.15
C GLY A 309 2.55 -4.24 -22.02
N THR A 310 1.60 -3.36 -22.30
CA THR A 310 1.79 -1.91 -22.20
C THR A 310 1.53 -1.45 -20.76
N VAL A 311 2.49 -0.80 -20.14
CA VAL A 311 2.35 -0.25 -18.79
C VAL A 311 1.29 0.85 -18.78
N ARG A 312 0.38 0.78 -17.80
CA ARG A 312 -0.52 1.88 -17.42
C ARG A 312 -0.37 2.17 -15.93
N SER A 313 0.15 3.34 -15.60
CA SER A 313 0.27 3.86 -14.24
C SER A 313 -0.06 5.35 -14.18
N THR A 314 -0.31 5.86 -12.98
CA THR A 314 -0.30 7.29 -12.67
C THR A 314 0.62 7.54 -11.47
N GLN A 315 0.97 8.80 -11.19
CA GLN A 315 1.88 9.15 -10.11
C GLN A 315 1.48 8.59 -8.74
N TYR A 316 0.18 8.42 -8.50
CA TYR A 316 -0.40 8.02 -7.21
C TYR A 316 -1.07 6.64 -7.25
N GLN A 317 -0.86 5.85 -8.32
CA GLN A 317 -1.46 4.53 -8.47
C GLN A 317 -0.64 3.46 -7.72
N GLY A 318 -1.17 2.94 -6.61
CA GLY A 318 -0.43 2.03 -5.72
C GLY A 318 0.03 0.68 -6.29
N ASN A 319 -0.55 0.19 -7.39
CA ASN A 319 0.05 -0.87 -8.22
C ASN A 319 -0.21 -0.53 -9.70
N PRO A 320 0.82 -0.51 -10.58
CA PRO A 320 0.64 -0.33 -12.01
C PRO A 320 -0.12 -1.49 -12.64
N ALA A 321 -0.60 -1.29 -13.87
CA ALA A 321 -1.17 -2.35 -14.69
C ALA A 321 -0.30 -2.62 -15.93
N LEU A 322 -0.34 -3.85 -16.42
CA LEU A 322 0.03 -4.22 -17.78
C LEU A 322 -1.25 -4.46 -18.56
N LEU A 323 -1.40 -3.75 -19.68
CA LEU A 323 -2.43 -4.00 -20.68
C LEU A 323 -1.93 -5.14 -21.59
N VAL A 324 -2.59 -6.29 -21.53
CA VAL A 324 -2.10 -7.56 -22.10
C VAL A 324 -3.14 -8.25 -22.98
N ASP A 325 -2.67 -8.97 -23.99
CA ASP A 325 -3.44 -10.00 -24.68
C ASP A 325 -3.24 -11.37 -24.00
N PRO A 326 -4.24 -12.28 -23.98
CA PRO A 326 -4.08 -13.63 -23.44
C PRO A 326 -2.91 -14.42 -24.05
N LYS A 327 -2.55 -14.14 -25.32
CA LYS A 327 -1.43 -14.77 -26.03
C LYS A 327 -0.06 -14.28 -25.55
N ASP A 328 0.03 -13.04 -25.06
CA ASP A 328 1.28 -12.41 -24.59
C ASP A 328 1.62 -12.78 -23.13
N VAL A 329 0.79 -13.63 -22.50
CA VAL A 329 1.01 -14.25 -21.19
C VAL A 329 1.46 -15.70 -21.39
N VAL A 330 2.63 -16.07 -20.90
CA VAL A 330 3.17 -17.44 -20.94
C VAL A 330 3.28 -17.96 -19.51
N ILE A 331 2.62 -19.08 -19.21
CA ILE A 331 2.80 -19.80 -17.95
C ILE A 331 4.02 -20.69 -18.13
N LEU A 332 5.07 -20.49 -17.32
CA LEU A 332 6.22 -21.38 -17.28
C LEU A 332 5.85 -22.66 -16.50
N LYS A 333 6.45 -23.79 -16.88
CA LYS A 333 6.21 -25.10 -16.25
C LYS A 333 7.13 -25.33 -15.06
#